data_AF-A0A7C4FMC9-F1
#
_entry.id   AF-A0A7C4FMC9-F1
#
_cell.length_a   1.000
_cell.length_b   1.000
_cell.length_c   1.000
_cell.angle_alpha   90.00
_cell.angle_beta   90.00
_cell.angle_gamma   90.00
#
_symmetry.space_group_name_H-M   'P 1'
#
loop_
_entity.id
_entity.type
_entity.pdbx_description
1 polymer ?
#
loop_
_entity_poly.entity_id
_entity_poly.type
_entity_poly.pdbx_seq_one_letter_code
_entity_poly.pdbx_strand_id
1 'polypeptide(L)'
;MEHCQRPTYKTDFDEKVVRTLKDLFLAKGYPEDSLRSFVPFTFIYNDKTFELILPLIVELNCKCVMICYFKPSLSGLLSFEREALALARIFSSPPPRYALLTNLKSFVFIDVKSGKGNVGGAENIPDYQPDLLERLDYVNFILNLDVEKRLLYLYLSGG
;
A
#
# COMPACT_ATOMS: atom_id res chain seq x y z
N MET A 1 20.61 -5.50 -25.96
CA MET A 1 20.31 -5.99 -24.60
C MET A 1 18.83 -5.79 -24.39
N GLU A 2 18.06 -6.85 -24.53
CA GLU A 2 16.59 -6.80 -24.54
C GLU A 2 16.10 -6.56 -23.11
N HIS A 3 15.56 -5.37 -22.86
CA HIS A 3 14.75 -5.13 -21.68
C HIS A 3 13.46 -5.92 -21.86
N CYS A 4 13.39 -7.07 -21.17
CA CYS A 4 12.14 -7.79 -20.96
C CYS A 4 11.18 -6.87 -20.18
N GLN A 5 10.45 -6.02 -20.89
CA GLN A 5 9.21 -5.43 -20.39
C GLN A 5 8.27 -6.60 -20.15
N ARG A 6 8.09 -6.98 -18.87
CA ARG A 6 7.01 -7.90 -18.51
C ARG A 6 5.72 -7.10 -18.64
N PRO A 7 4.83 -7.43 -19.59
CA PRO A 7 3.49 -6.83 -19.59
C PRO A 7 2.81 -7.17 -18.26
N THR A 8 2.33 -6.15 -17.57
CA THR A 8 1.50 -6.26 -16.36
C THR A 8 0.11 -6.74 -16.74
N TYR A 9 0.03 -7.99 -17.20
CA TYR A 9 -1.26 -8.66 -17.37
C TYR A 9 -1.88 -8.88 -16.00
N LYS A 10 -3.05 -8.27 -15.77
CA LYS A 10 -3.91 -8.59 -14.63
C LYS A 10 -4.24 -10.08 -14.73
N THR A 11 -3.84 -10.84 -13.72
CA THR A 11 -4.10 -12.28 -13.67
C THR A 11 -5.41 -12.57 -12.93
N ASP A 12 -6.03 -13.72 -13.18
CA ASP A 12 -7.16 -14.22 -12.40
C ASP A 12 -6.85 -14.26 -10.89
N PHE A 13 -5.58 -14.43 -10.53
CA PHE A 13 -5.12 -14.38 -9.16
C PHE A 13 -5.22 -12.95 -8.58
N ASP A 14 -4.78 -11.95 -9.33
CA ASP A 14 -4.86 -10.55 -8.89
C ASP A 14 -6.32 -10.11 -8.71
N GLU A 15 -7.22 -10.54 -9.60
CA GLU A 15 -8.67 -10.30 -9.46
C GLU A 15 -9.24 -10.92 -8.19
N LYS A 16 -8.84 -12.15 -7.84
CA LYS A 16 -9.25 -12.79 -6.59
C LYS A 16 -8.72 -12.04 -5.37
N VAL A 17 -7.48 -11.56 -5.42
CA VAL A 17 -6.89 -10.76 -4.34
C VAL A 17 -7.68 -9.48 -4.13
N VAL A 18 -7.92 -8.73 -5.21
CA VAL A 18 -8.68 -7.48 -5.18
C VAL A 18 -10.10 -7.71 -4.65
N ARG A 19 -10.80 -8.71 -5.16
CA ARG A 19 -12.16 -9.06 -4.69
C ARG A 19 -12.19 -9.38 -3.20
N THR A 20 -11.26 -10.23 -2.74
CA THR A 20 -11.16 -10.60 -1.33
C THR A 20 -10.92 -9.36 -0.45
N LEU A 21 -10.01 -8.48 -0.87
CA LEU A 21 -9.78 -7.23 -0.13
C LEU A 21 -11.03 -6.37 -0.10
N LYS A 22 -11.69 -6.15 -1.25
CA LYS A 22 -12.94 -5.39 -1.31
C LYS A 22 -13.99 -5.95 -0.37
N ASP A 23 -14.22 -7.26 -0.38
CA ASP A 23 -15.21 -7.91 0.48
C ASP A 23 -14.90 -7.66 1.98
N LEU A 24 -13.62 -7.73 2.38
CA LEU A 24 -13.20 -7.40 3.75
C LEU A 24 -13.46 -5.94 4.12
N PHE A 25 -13.16 -5.01 3.21
CA PHE A 25 -13.40 -3.58 3.42
C PHE A 25 -14.89 -3.23 3.46
N LEU A 26 -15.69 -3.80 2.57
CA LEU A 26 -17.15 -3.64 2.57
C LEU A 26 -17.76 -4.18 3.88
N ALA A 27 -17.29 -5.33 4.38
CA ALA A 27 -17.71 -5.88 5.67
C ALA A 27 -17.35 -4.98 6.87
N LYS A 28 -16.31 -4.15 6.72
CA LYS A 28 -15.88 -3.12 7.68
C LYS A 28 -16.64 -1.79 7.54
N GLY A 29 -17.60 -1.72 6.62
CA GLY A 29 -18.47 -0.57 6.40
C GLY A 29 -17.93 0.48 5.43
N TYR A 30 -16.85 0.19 4.69
CA TYR A 30 -16.32 1.15 3.72
C TYR A 30 -17.25 1.27 2.52
N PRO A 31 -17.56 2.49 2.06
CA PRO A 31 -18.32 2.71 0.83
C PRO A 31 -17.58 2.14 -0.39
N GLU A 32 -18.30 1.50 -1.32
CA GLU A 32 -17.67 0.90 -2.51
C GLU A 32 -16.97 1.94 -3.40
N ASP A 33 -17.52 3.16 -3.48
CA ASP A 33 -16.96 4.28 -4.24
C ASP A 33 -15.62 4.78 -3.67
N SER A 34 -15.34 4.51 -2.39
CA SER A 34 -14.04 4.77 -1.76
C SER A 34 -12.95 3.75 -2.11
N LEU A 35 -13.31 2.60 -2.68
CA LEU A 35 -12.42 1.45 -2.90
C LEU A 35 -11.92 1.40 -4.35
N ARG A 36 -10.71 1.92 -4.60
CA ARG A 36 -10.09 1.94 -5.93
C ARG A 36 -9.17 0.73 -6.12
N SER A 37 -9.41 -0.05 -7.16
CA SER A 37 -8.67 -1.28 -7.44
C SER A 37 -7.68 -1.14 -8.58
N PHE A 38 -6.63 -1.98 -8.57
CA PHE A 38 -5.61 -2.04 -9.63
C PHE A 38 -4.99 -0.67 -9.92
N VAL A 39 -4.59 0.04 -8.88
CA VAL A 39 -4.07 1.40 -9.02
C VAL A 39 -2.62 1.33 -9.45
N PRO A 40 -2.29 1.79 -10.67
CA PRO A 40 -0.91 1.83 -11.12
C PRO A 40 -0.14 2.88 -10.34
N PHE A 41 1.11 2.58 -10.01
CA PHE A 41 2.04 3.48 -9.39
C PHE A 41 3.40 3.36 -10.08
N THR A 42 3.93 4.51 -10.50
CA THR A 42 5.23 4.58 -11.16
C THR A 42 6.11 5.54 -10.39
N PHE A 43 7.36 5.14 -10.12
CA PHE A 43 8.37 6.06 -9.63
C PHE A 43 9.72 5.83 -10.31
N ILE A 44 10.53 6.88 -10.31
CA ILE A 44 11.86 6.90 -10.93
C ILE A 44 12.90 7.18 -9.85
N TYR A 45 13.97 6.40 -9.85
CA TYR A 45 15.13 6.58 -8.99
C TYR A 45 16.39 6.04 -9.68
N ASN A 46 17.48 6.83 -9.71
CA ASN A 46 18.74 6.49 -10.40
C ASN A 46 18.53 5.97 -11.84
N ASP A 47 17.79 6.73 -12.65
CA ASP A 47 17.46 6.42 -14.06
C ASP A 47 16.74 5.08 -14.30
N LYS A 48 16.27 4.44 -13.24
CA LYS A 48 15.43 3.23 -13.30
C LYS A 48 13.99 3.61 -13.01
N THR A 49 13.10 3.14 -13.88
CA THR A 49 11.65 3.26 -13.72
C THR A 49 11.12 1.98 -13.09
N PHE A 50 10.32 2.12 -12.04
CA PHE A 50 9.63 1.04 -11.38
C PHE A 50 8.13 1.22 -11.57
N GLU A 51 7.46 0.15 -11.95
CA GLU A 51 6.01 0.10 -12.13
C GLU A 51 5.44 -0.94 -11.16
N LEU A 52 4.45 -0.51 -10.39
CA LEU A 52 3.75 -1.31 -9.41
C LEU A 52 2.25 -1.17 -9.65
N ILE A 53 1.49 -2.22 -9.35
CA ILE A 53 0.03 -2.16 -9.31
C ILE A 53 -0.39 -2.47 -7.89
N LEU A 54 -0.98 -1.50 -7.22
CA LEU A 54 -1.62 -1.72 -5.93
C LEU A 54 -2.97 -2.40 -6.14
N PRO A 55 -3.24 -3.53 -5.47
CA PRO A 55 -4.51 -4.23 -5.62
C PRO A 55 -5.69 -3.38 -5.17
N LEU A 56 -5.51 -2.60 -4.10
CA LEU A 56 -6.55 -1.75 -3.53
C LEU A 56 -5.93 -0.52 -2.84
N ILE A 57 -6.60 0.63 -2.97
CA ILE A 57 -6.42 1.77 -2.08
C ILE A 57 -7.80 2.23 -1.59
N VAL A 58 -7.80 2.93 -0.45
CA VAL A 58 -8.97 3.64 0.06
C VAL A 58 -8.78 5.13 -0.20
N GLU A 59 -9.76 5.72 -0.88
CA GLU A 59 -9.81 7.13 -1.22
C GLU A 59 -11.05 7.78 -0.62
N LEU A 60 -10.85 8.83 0.17
CA LEU A 60 -11.93 9.64 0.74
C LEU A 60 -11.71 11.08 0.31
N ASN A 61 -12.77 11.75 -0.19
CA ASN A 61 -12.71 13.14 -0.64
C ASN A 61 -11.52 13.44 -1.58
N CYS A 62 -11.29 12.56 -2.56
CA CYS A 62 -10.18 12.61 -3.53
C CYS A 62 -8.77 12.53 -2.91
N LYS A 63 -8.64 12.03 -1.67
CA LYS A 63 -7.37 11.82 -0.98
C LYS A 63 -7.19 10.34 -0.67
N CYS A 64 -6.03 9.79 -0.99
CA CYS A 64 -5.67 8.46 -0.53
C CYS A 64 -5.46 8.48 0.98
N VAL A 65 -6.29 7.74 1.72
CA VAL A 65 -6.16 7.62 3.18
C VAL A 65 -5.44 6.34 3.58
N MET A 66 -5.48 5.32 2.72
CA MET A 66 -4.81 4.06 2.94
C MET A 66 -4.44 3.36 1.63
N ILE A 67 -3.26 2.76 1.58
CA ILE A 67 -2.88 1.82 0.53
C ILE A 67 -2.94 0.37 1.04
N CYS A 68 -3.33 -0.57 0.20
CA CYS A 68 -3.19 -2.00 0.48
C CYS A 68 -2.08 -2.58 -0.38
N TYR A 69 -1.01 -3.06 0.26
CA TYR A 69 0.12 -3.67 -0.41
C TYR A 69 0.10 -5.19 -0.23
N PHE A 70 -0.07 -5.92 -1.33
CA PHE A 70 -0.10 -7.37 -1.31
C PHE A 70 1.27 -7.98 -1.59
N LYS A 71 1.67 -8.95 -0.77
CA LYS A 71 2.88 -9.77 -0.99
C LYS A 71 2.50 -11.25 -0.86
N PRO A 72 2.76 -12.11 -1.87
CA PRO A 72 2.41 -13.54 -1.82
C PRO A 72 3.35 -14.38 -0.90
N SER A 73 3.95 -13.76 0.11
CA SER A 73 4.92 -14.41 1.01
C SER A 73 4.24 -15.40 1.96
N LEU A 74 4.74 -16.63 1.99
CA LEU A 74 4.33 -17.67 2.96
C LEU A 74 5.15 -17.61 4.26
N SER A 75 6.36 -17.05 4.21
CA SER A 75 7.32 -17.00 5.33
C SER A 75 7.08 -15.83 6.29
N GLY A 76 6.04 -15.02 6.03
CA GLY A 76 5.68 -13.86 6.84
C GLY A 76 5.81 -12.53 6.07
N LEU A 77 5.32 -11.47 6.71
CA LEU A 77 5.22 -10.13 6.12
C LEU A 77 6.23 -9.12 6.66
N LEU A 78 6.86 -9.42 7.81
CA LEU A 78 7.74 -8.46 8.51
C LEU A 78 8.92 -7.96 7.66
N SER A 79 9.47 -8.80 6.77
CA SER A 79 10.55 -8.40 5.87
C SER A 79 10.15 -7.31 4.86
N PHE A 80 8.84 -7.13 4.63
CA PHE A 80 8.28 -6.18 3.67
C PHE A 80 7.68 -4.94 4.35
N GLU A 81 7.74 -4.82 5.68
CA GLU A 81 7.12 -3.69 6.40
C GLU A 81 7.76 -2.36 6.00
N ARG A 82 9.09 -2.30 5.92
CA ARG A 82 9.81 -1.10 5.46
C ARG A 82 9.54 -0.78 4.00
N GLU A 83 9.38 -1.80 3.17
CA GLU A 83 8.99 -1.62 1.76
C GLU A 83 7.60 -1.01 1.66
N ALA A 84 6.61 -1.55 2.38
CA ALA A 84 5.24 -1.06 2.43
C ALA A 84 5.18 0.39 2.95
N LEU A 85 5.95 0.69 3.99
CA LEU A 85 6.05 2.03 4.58
C LEU A 85 6.65 3.03 3.60
N ALA A 86 7.76 2.68 2.94
CA ALA A 86 8.41 3.53 1.95
C ALA A 86 7.48 3.79 0.75
N LEU A 87 6.83 2.73 0.25
CA LEU A 87 5.82 2.83 -0.81
C LEU A 87 4.70 3.79 -0.43
N ALA A 88 4.10 3.64 0.74
CA ALA A 88 3.04 4.53 1.22
C ALA A 88 3.50 6.00 1.26
N ARG A 89 4.71 6.24 1.80
CA ARG A 89 5.28 7.58 1.93
C ARG A 89 5.52 8.31 0.60
N ILE A 90 5.77 7.56 -0.48
CA ILE A 90 6.01 8.16 -1.80
C ILE A 90 4.79 8.07 -2.74
N PHE A 91 3.76 7.31 -2.37
CA PHE A 91 2.61 7.01 -3.24
C PHE A 91 1.80 8.27 -3.59
N SER A 92 1.57 9.15 -2.62
CA SER A 92 0.80 10.39 -2.79
C SER A 92 1.39 11.56 -2.01
N SER A 93 0.97 12.78 -2.36
CA SER A 93 1.30 14.00 -1.63
C SER A 93 0.01 14.76 -1.25
N PRO A 94 -0.36 14.83 0.04
CA PRO A 94 0.32 14.22 1.18
C PRO A 94 0.28 12.68 1.13
N PRO A 95 1.18 11.99 1.85
CA PRO A 95 1.12 10.54 2.01
C PRO A 95 -0.23 10.09 2.61
N PRO A 96 -0.63 8.83 2.42
CA PRO A 96 -1.76 8.26 3.13
C PRO A 96 -1.42 8.13 4.61
N ARG A 97 -2.45 8.15 5.47
CA ARG A 97 -2.28 7.96 6.91
C ARG A 97 -1.84 6.54 7.24
N TYR A 98 -2.41 5.58 6.52
CA TYR A 98 -2.25 4.16 6.82
C TYR A 98 -1.72 3.38 5.61
N ALA A 99 -1.07 2.26 5.90
CA ALA A 99 -0.75 1.24 4.93
C ALA A 99 -1.15 -0.13 5.49
N LEU A 100 -1.71 -0.98 4.64
CA LEU A 100 -2.05 -2.35 4.98
C LEU A 100 -1.19 -3.28 4.15
N LEU A 101 -0.24 -3.97 4.78
CA LEU A 101 0.55 -5.02 4.14
C LEU A 101 -0.10 -6.37 4.42
N THR A 102 -0.33 -7.18 3.38
CA THR A 102 -1.07 -8.44 3.54
C THR A 102 -0.69 -9.52 2.51
N ASN A 103 -0.87 -10.78 2.90
CA ASN A 103 -0.89 -11.95 2.02
C ASN A 103 -2.27 -12.64 2.02
N LEU A 104 -3.32 -11.91 2.45
CA LEU A 104 -4.70 -12.36 2.73
C LEU A 104 -4.88 -13.32 3.92
N LYS A 105 -3.80 -13.83 4.52
CA LYS A 105 -3.84 -14.65 5.74
C LYS A 105 -3.40 -13.87 6.97
N SER A 106 -2.45 -12.97 6.79
CA SER A 106 -1.90 -12.07 7.80
C SER A 106 -1.99 -10.63 7.32
N PHE A 107 -2.17 -9.72 8.25
CA PHE A 107 -2.38 -8.30 8.00
C PHE A 107 -1.48 -7.51 8.93
N VAL A 108 -0.68 -6.62 8.35
CA VAL A 108 0.15 -5.66 9.07
C VAL A 108 -0.42 -4.28 8.79
N PHE A 109 -1.08 -3.70 9.78
CA PHE A 109 -1.62 -2.35 9.70
C PHE A 109 -0.59 -1.35 10.21
N ILE A 110 -0.19 -0.41 9.37
CA ILE A 110 0.95 0.49 9.61
C ILE A 110 0.44 1.93 9.64
N ASP A 111 0.75 2.65 10.72
CA ASP A 111 0.66 4.11 10.76
C ASP A 111 1.86 4.70 10.02
N VAL A 112 1.61 5.34 8.87
CA VAL A 112 2.67 5.77 7.93
C VAL A 112 3.55 6.87 8.53
N LYS A 113 2.97 7.72 9.37
CA LYS A 113 3.67 8.82 10.01
C LYS A 113 4.69 8.30 11.04
N SER A 114 4.23 7.47 11.97
CA SER A 114 5.07 6.91 13.04
C SER A 114 5.89 5.71 12.61
N GLY A 115 5.50 5.04 11.52
CA GLY A 115 6.08 3.77 11.06
C GLY A 115 5.73 2.59 11.97
N LYS A 116 4.78 2.73 12.91
CA LYS A 116 4.39 1.65 13.81
C LYS A 116 3.40 0.71 13.13
N GLY A 117 3.78 -0.56 13.02
CA GLY A 117 2.91 -1.65 12.54
C GLY A 117 2.25 -2.44 13.68
N ASN A 118 1.05 -2.96 13.42
CA ASN A 118 0.40 -4.00 14.22
C ASN A 118 0.11 -5.22 13.33
N VAL A 119 0.60 -6.39 13.75
CA VAL A 119 0.43 -7.67 13.05
C VAL A 119 -0.76 -8.43 13.62
N GLY A 120 -1.64 -8.94 12.75
CA GLY A 120 -2.82 -9.70 13.15
C GLY A 120 -3.56 -10.29 11.95
N GLY A 121 -4.82 -10.66 12.16
CA GLY A 121 -5.74 -11.09 11.11
C GLY A 121 -6.50 -9.92 10.48
N ALA A 122 -7.57 -10.25 9.75
CA ALA A 122 -8.40 -9.25 9.07
C ALA A 122 -9.10 -8.27 10.03
N GLU A 123 -9.21 -8.61 11.32
CA GLU A 123 -9.70 -7.74 12.38
C GLU A 123 -8.86 -6.47 12.56
N ASN A 124 -7.59 -6.46 12.12
CA ASN A 124 -6.73 -5.29 12.14
C ASN A 124 -7.11 -4.22 11.10
N ILE A 125 -7.96 -4.56 10.12
CA ILE A 125 -8.52 -3.54 9.23
C ILE A 125 -9.45 -2.66 10.07
N PRO A 126 -9.20 -1.34 10.18
CA PRO A 126 -10.02 -0.47 11.00
C PRO A 126 -11.42 -0.38 10.40
N ASP A 127 -12.44 -0.29 11.25
CA ASP A 127 -13.82 -0.04 10.80
C ASP A 127 -13.92 1.33 10.13
N TYR A 128 -14.92 1.50 9.26
CA TYR A 128 -15.10 2.76 8.54
C TYR A 128 -15.50 3.90 9.49
N GLN A 129 -14.52 4.75 9.80
CA GLN A 129 -14.67 5.95 10.61
C GLN A 129 -13.97 7.12 9.88
N PRO A 130 -14.66 7.81 8.96
CA PRO A 130 -14.03 8.77 8.04
C PRO A 130 -13.28 9.87 8.78
N ASP A 131 -13.82 10.40 9.88
CA ASP A 131 -13.16 11.43 10.70
C ASP A 131 -11.79 10.99 11.25
N LEU A 132 -11.62 9.69 11.53
CA LEU A 132 -10.35 9.15 12.00
C LEU A 132 -9.43 8.82 10.83
N LEU A 133 -9.97 8.34 9.71
CA LEU A 133 -9.19 8.00 8.52
C LEU A 133 -8.61 9.25 7.83
N GLU A 134 -9.38 10.35 7.82
CA GLU A 134 -9.01 11.61 7.16
C GLU A 134 -8.21 12.56 8.04
N ARG A 135 -8.13 12.33 9.36
CA ARG A 135 -7.35 13.19 10.26
C ARG A 135 -5.86 13.04 9.94
N LEU A 136 -5.36 13.94 9.09
CA LEU A 136 -3.98 14.01 8.66
C LEU A 136 -3.26 15.08 9.48
N ASP A 137 -2.75 14.73 10.65
CA ASP A 137 -1.94 15.64 11.46
C ASP A 137 -0.50 15.68 10.92
N TYR A 138 -0.29 16.19 9.70
CA TYR A 138 1.04 16.33 9.08
C TYR A 138 1.79 17.60 9.49
N VAL A 139 1.30 18.34 10.49
CA VAL A 139 1.82 19.66 10.89
C VAL A 139 3.33 19.70 11.16
N ASN A 140 4.00 18.56 11.40
CA ASN A 140 5.46 18.45 11.55
C ASN A 140 6.08 17.18 10.91
N PHE A 141 5.43 16.60 9.89
CA PHE A 141 5.97 15.39 9.26
C PHE A 141 7.03 15.75 8.21
N ILE A 142 8.29 15.72 8.62
CA ILE A 142 9.42 15.90 7.70
C ILE A 142 9.77 14.54 7.11
N LEU A 143 9.44 14.37 5.84
CA LEU A 143 9.74 13.18 5.07
C LEU A 143 10.92 13.44 4.13
N ASN A 144 12.00 12.67 4.28
CA ASN A 144 13.08 12.67 3.29
C ASN A 144 12.73 11.71 2.15
N LEU A 145 12.11 12.25 1.09
CA LEU A 145 11.67 11.47 -0.07
C LEU A 145 12.81 10.73 -0.78
N ASP A 146 14.04 11.24 -0.74
CA ASP A 146 15.20 10.57 -1.34
C ASP A 146 15.51 9.26 -0.60
N VAL A 147 15.48 9.30 0.73
CA VAL A 147 15.68 8.10 1.57
C VAL A 147 14.60 7.05 1.30
N GLU A 148 13.33 7.46 1.21
CA GLU A 148 12.24 6.51 0.94
C GLU A 148 12.32 5.90 -0.46
N LYS A 149 12.62 6.72 -1.49
CA LYS A 149 12.83 6.23 -2.85
C LYS A 149 14.02 5.27 -2.91
N ARG A 150 15.11 5.56 -2.19
CA ARG A 150 16.27 4.68 -2.08
C ARG A 150 15.92 3.36 -1.39
N LEU A 151 15.14 3.39 -0.30
CA LEU A 151 14.69 2.19 0.38
C LEU A 151 13.85 1.33 -0.56
N LEU A 152 12.83 1.92 -1.18
CA LEU A 152 11.97 1.19 -2.11
C LEU A 152 12.75 0.65 -3.31
N TYR A 153 13.72 1.42 -3.83
CA TYR A 153 14.65 0.97 -4.86
C TYR A 153 15.34 -0.34 -4.44
N LEU A 154 15.96 -0.40 -3.25
CA LEU A 154 16.68 -1.58 -2.77
C LEU A 154 15.78 -2.82 -2.70
N TYR A 155 14.56 -2.67 -2.19
CA TYR A 155 13.59 -3.77 -2.09
C TYR A 155 13.12 -4.28 -3.46
N LEU A 156 12.87 -3.37 -4.40
CA LEU A 156 12.40 -3.75 -5.74
C LEU A 156 13.52 -4.23 -6.66
N SER A 157 14.77 -3.85 -6.41
CA SER A 157 15.92 -4.31 -7.19
C SER A 157 16.48 -5.65 -6.74
N GLY A 158 15.93 -6.27 -5.68
CA GLY A 158 16.27 -7.63 -5.26
C GLY A 158 17.30 -7.76 -4.14
N GLY A 159 17.75 -6.67 -3.51
CA GLY A 159 18.71 -6.69 -2.40
C GLY A 159 20.14 -7.03 -2.81
#